data_AF-A0A9J5XN90-F1
#
_entry.id   AF-A0A9J5XN90-F1
#
_cell.length_a   1.000
_cell.length_b   1.000
_cell.length_c   1.000
_cell.angle_alpha   90.00
_cell.angle_beta   90.00
_cell.angle_gamma   90.00
#
_symmetry.space_group_name_H-M   'P 1'
#
loop_
_entity.id
_entity.type
_entity.pdbx_description
1 polymer ?
#
loop_
_entity_poly.entity_id
_entity_poly.type
_entity_poly.pdbx_seq_one_letter_code
_entity_poly.pdbx_strand_id
1 'polypeptide(L)'
;MLDNNLRRCKDEFKEFERPDVKCREDLNHLKQKIKKLTDKIDKDCQKISDTTNECEESANLIPKLEKDIPSLQQLLVNEEKILEEIKEANVIDGIYGRMDDLGAIDAKYDVSISTACAGLDYIVVETTATAKPLV
;
A
#
# COMPACT_ATOMS: atom_id res chain seq x y z
N MET A 1 10.69 -72.45 41.51
CA MET A 1 9.55 -71.78 40.83
C MET A 1 9.66 -70.25 40.87
N LEU A 2 10.10 -69.62 41.97
CA LEU A 2 10.28 -68.16 42.04
C LEU A 2 11.29 -67.58 41.03
N ASP A 3 12.46 -68.22 40.83
CA ASP A 3 13.50 -67.71 39.90
C ASP A 3 13.02 -67.59 38.45
N ASN A 4 12.15 -68.51 38.02
CA ASN A 4 11.64 -68.52 36.66
C ASN A 4 10.66 -67.35 36.44
N ASN A 5 9.84 -67.04 37.45
CA ASN A 5 8.95 -65.88 37.43
C ASN A 5 9.74 -64.56 37.49
N LEU A 6 10.81 -64.51 38.29
CA LEU A 6 11.67 -63.32 38.39
C LEU A 6 12.39 -63.02 37.08
N ARG A 7 12.89 -64.06 36.40
CA ARG A 7 13.52 -63.95 35.07
C ARG A 7 12.51 -63.49 34.01
N ARG A 8 11.31 -64.08 34.01
CA ARG A 8 10.24 -63.70 33.08
C ARG A 8 9.80 -62.24 33.25
N CYS A 9 9.56 -61.79 34.48
CA CYS A 9 9.23 -60.39 34.76
C CYS A 9 10.35 -59.42 34.33
N LYS A 10 11.63 -59.82 34.45
CA LYS A 10 12.76 -58.98 34.02
C LYS A 10 12.84 -58.84 32.50
N ASP A 11 12.57 -59.91 31.77
CA ASP A 11 12.56 -59.89 30.31
C ASP A 11 11.32 -59.16 29.76
N GLU A 12 10.16 -59.34 30.39
CA GLU A 12 8.95 -58.56 30.11
C GLU A 12 9.19 -57.06 30.35
N PHE A 13 9.83 -56.67 31.46
CA PHE A 13 10.12 -55.26 31.77
C PHE A 13 11.06 -54.60 30.73
N LYS A 14 12.06 -55.34 30.24
CA LYS A 14 12.94 -54.87 29.17
C LYS A 14 12.23 -54.73 27.82
N GLU A 15 11.23 -55.56 27.54
CA GLU A 15 10.41 -55.38 26.35
C GLU A 15 9.58 -54.09 26.41
N PHE A 16 9.09 -53.69 27.59
CA PHE A 16 8.36 -52.43 27.77
C PHE A 16 9.23 -51.16 27.66
N GLU A 17 10.55 -51.25 27.88
CA GLU A 17 11.47 -50.10 27.73
C GLU A 17 11.59 -49.62 26.27
N ARG A 18 11.48 -50.51 25.28
CA ARG A 18 11.61 -50.14 23.85
C ARG A 18 10.43 -49.30 23.33
N PRO A 19 9.16 -49.69 23.58
CA PRO A 19 8.00 -48.85 23.28
C PRO A 19 8.04 -47.49 23.99
N ASP A 20 8.51 -47.44 25.24
CA ASP A 20 8.60 -46.18 26.01
C ASP A 20 9.55 -45.18 25.34
N VAL A 21 10.75 -45.62 24.96
CA VAL A 21 11.73 -44.79 24.24
C VAL A 21 11.16 -44.30 22.91
N LYS A 22 10.52 -45.18 22.13
CA LYS A 22 9.92 -44.83 20.84
C LYS A 22 8.79 -43.81 20.98
N CYS A 23 7.87 -44.03 21.94
CA CYS A 23 6.78 -43.09 22.23
C CYS A 23 7.31 -41.72 22.64
N ARG A 24 8.41 -41.66 23.42
CA ARG A 24 9.03 -40.40 23.84
C ARG A 24 9.65 -39.63 22.67
N GLU A 25 10.33 -40.32 21.77
CA GLU A 25 10.91 -39.73 20.56
C GLU A 25 9.81 -39.17 19.62
N ASP A 26 8.77 -39.96 19.36
CA ASP A 26 7.63 -39.55 18.55
C ASP A 26 6.91 -38.35 19.16
N LEU A 27 6.72 -38.32 20.49
CA LEU A 27 6.14 -37.17 21.20
C LEU A 27 6.97 -35.89 21.00
N ASN A 28 8.29 -35.99 21.11
CA ASN A 28 9.18 -34.85 20.91
C ASN A 28 9.13 -34.32 19.47
N HIS A 29 9.13 -35.21 18.47
CA HIS A 29 9.01 -34.83 17.07
C HIS A 29 7.67 -34.18 16.76
N LEU A 30 6.56 -34.73 17.27
CA LEU A 30 5.23 -34.17 17.10
C LEU A 30 5.11 -32.80 17.79
N LYS A 31 5.63 -32.64 19.01
CA LYS A 31 5.66 -31.36 19.73
C LYS A 31 6.44 -30.29 18.96
N GLN A 32 7.58 -30.65 18.36
CA GLN A 32 8.35 -29.73 17.50
C GLN A 32 7.59 -29.34 16.23
N LYS A 33 6.87 -30.29 15.60
CA LYS A 33 6.03 -30.00 14.43
C LYS A 33 4.87 -29.07 14.79
N ILE A 34 4.19 -29.32 15.92
CA ILE A 34 3.12 -28.45 16.43
C ILE A 34 3.66 -27.03 16.61
N LYS A 35 4.78 -26.85 17.31
CA LYS A 35 5.38 -25.53 17.51
C LYS A 35 5.68 -24.80 16.20
N LYS A 36 6.29 -25.49 15.22
CA LYS A 36 6.58 -24.91 13.90
C LYS A 36 5.33 -24.51 13.13
N LEU A 37 4.24 -25.27 13.27
CA LEU A 37 2.96 -24.96 12.63
C LEU A 37 2.28 -23.77 13.31
N THR A 38 2.28 -23.71 14.65
CA THR A 38 1.79 -22.56 15.41
C THR A 38 2.52 -21.27 15.02
N ASP A 39 3.86 -21.28 14.99
CA ASP A 39 4.66 -20.11 14.60
C ASP A 39 4.38 -19.64 13.16
N LYS A 40 3.96 -20.54 12.26
CA LYS A 40 3.55 -20.17 10.89
C LYS A 40 2.15 -19.57 10.86
N ILE A 41 1.21 -20.19 11.58
CA ILE A 41 -0.17 -19.70 11.68
C ILE A 41 -0.16 -18.28 12.24
N ASP A 42 0.60 -18.00 13.30
CA ASP A 42 0.67 -16.66 13.88
C ASP A 42 1.19 -15.61 12.88
N LYS A 43 2.23 -15.96 12.09
CA LYS A 43 2.78 -15.08 11.05
C LYS A 43 1.79 -14.84 9.91
N ASP A 44 1.08 -15.86 9.48
CA ASP A 44 0.12 -15.75 8.38
C ASP A 44 -1.13 -14.99 8.84
N CYS A 45 -1.58 -15.20 10.09
CA CYS A 45 -2.65 -14.42 10.71
C CYS A 45 -2.28 -12.93 10.79
N GLN A 46 -1.05 -12.59 11.19
CA GLN A 46 -0.61 -11.20 11.21
C GLN A 46 -0.66 -10.56 9.81
N LYS A 47 -0.11 -11.24 8.81
CA LYS A 47 -0.15 -10.74 7.42
C LYS A 47 -1.57 -10.56 6.89
N ILE A 48 -2.46 -11.51 7.18
CA ILE A 48 -3.88 -11.42 6.78
C ILE A 48 -4.53 -10.20 7.44
N SER A 49 -4.25 -9.95 8.72
CA SER A 49 -4.77 -8.78 9.43
C SER A 49 -4.27 -7.48 8.79
N ASP A 50 -2.97 -7.38 8.51
CA ASP A 50 -2.37 -6.19 7.93
C ASP A 50 -2.96 -5.90 6.54
N THR A 51 -3.03 -6.91 5.67
CA THR A 51 -3.63 -6.80 4.33
C THR A 51 -5.14 -6.47 4.39
N THR A 52 -5.87 -7.03 5.34
CA THR A 52 -7.31 -6.73 5.49
C THR A 52 -7.52 -5.26 5.86
N ASN A 53 -6.73 -4.73 6.79
CA ASN A 53 -6.81 -3.31 7.18
C ASN A 53 -6.49 -2.38 6.01
N GLU A 54 -5.42 -2.66 5.23
CA GLU A 54 -5.07 -1.88 4.04
C GLU A 54 -6.19 -1.91 2.99
N CYS A 55 -6.85 -3.06 2.80
CA CYS A 55 -7.99 -3.19 1.91
C CYS A 55 -9.20 -2.38 2.39
N GLU A 56 -9.51 -2.40 3.69
CA GLU A 56 -10.61 -1.61 4.26
C GLU A 56 -10.33 -0.10 4.16
N GLU A 57 -9.11 0.34 4.46
CA GLU A 57 -8.70 1.74 4.28
C GLU A 57 -8.84 2.17 2.82
N SER A 58 -8.34 1.36 1.88
CA SER A 58 -8.46 1.62 0.44
C SER A 58 -9.93 1.67 0.00
N ALA A 59 -10.76 0.72 0.44
CA ALA A 59 -12.19 0.68 0.12
C ALA A 59 -12.95 1.90 0.64
N ASN A 60 -12.50 2.50 1.74
CA ASN A 60 -13.08 3.73 2.29
C ASN A 60 -12.55 5.01 1.62
N LEU A 61 -11.31 4.99 1.12
CA LEU A 61 -10.70 6.14 0.44
C LEU A 61 -11.17 6.30 -1.00
N ILE A 62 -11.33 5.21 -1.75
CA ILE A 62 -11.83 5.21 -3.14
C ILE A 62 -13.10 6.07 -3.30
N PRO A 63 -14.20 5.83 -2.57
CA PRO A 63 -15.44 6.58 -2.77
C PRO A 63 -15.33 8.05 -2.34
N LYS A 64 -14.45 8.38 -1.39
CA LYS A 64 -14.18 9.77 -1.00
C LYS A 64 -13.48 10.51 -2.13
N LEU A 65 -12.42 9.91 -2.68
CA LEU A 65 -11.69 10.47 -3.80
C LEU A 65 -12.57 10.58 -5.05
N GLU A 66 -13.38 9.57 -5.35
CA GLU A 66 -14.34 9.59 -6.46
C GLU A 66 -15.35 10.73 -6.34
N LYS A 67 -15.75 11.10 -5.12
CA LYS A 67 -16.63 12.23 -4.86
C LYS A 67 -15.92 13.58 -5.04
N ASP A 68 -14.64 13.65 -4.71
CA ASP A 68 -13.85 14.89 -4.80
C ASP A 68 -13.37 15.18 -6.24
N ILE A 69 -13.21 14.15 -7.09
CA ILE A 69 -12.86 14.33 -8.51
C ILE A 69 -13.78 15.33 -9.24
N PRO A 70 -15.12 15.17 -9.26
CA PRO A 70 -15.99 16.07 -10.02
C PRO A 70 -16.04 17.48 -9.43
N SER A 71 -15.92 17.64 -8.11
CA SER A 71 -15.91 18.97 -7.49
C SER A 71 -14.64 19.74 -7.83
N LEU A 72 -13.48 19.08 -7.77
CA LEU A 72 -12.20 19.66 -8.15
C LEU A 72 -12.14 19.98 -9.65
N GLN A 73 -12.67 19.09 -10.50
CA GLN A 73 -12.77 19.34 -11.94
C GLN A 73 -13.64 20.57 -12.26
N GLN A 74 -14.77 20.74 -11.58
CA GLN A 74 -15.60 21.93 -11.77
C GLN A 74 -14.90 23.21 -11.31
N LEU A 75 -14.17 23.17 -10.19
CA LEU A 75 -13.40 24.32 -9.71
C LEU A 75 -12.33 24.72 -10.73
N LEU A 76 -11.57 23.75 -11.26
CA LEU A 76 -10.55 24.00 -12.28
C LEU A 76 -11.15 24.67 -13.53
N VAL A 77 -12.24 24.13 -14.07
CA VAL A 77 -12.91 24.71 -15.24
C VAL A 77 -13.39 26.14 -14.99
N ASN A 78 -13.88 26.43 -13.79
CA ASN A 78 -14.30 27.79 -13.44
C ASN A 78 -13.11 28.76 -13.35
N GLU A 79 -11.99 28.33 -12.76
CA GLU A 79 -10.77 29.13 -12.65
C GLU A 79 -10.15 29.41 -14.03
N GLU A 80 -10.08 28.41 -14.90
CA GLU A 80 -9.61 28.56 -16.29
C GLU A 80 -10.48 29.55 -17.07
N LYS A 81 -11.80 29.47 -16.91
CA LYS A 81 -12.73 30.41 -17.54
C LYS A 81 -12.51 31.85 -17.06
N ILE A 82 -12.30 32.06 -15.77
CA ILE A 82 -12.00 33.39 -15.22
C ILE A 82 -10.70 33.93 -15.82
N LEU A 83 -9.67 33.09 -15.94
CA LEU A 83 -8.40 33.48 -16.54
C LEU A 83 -8.55 33.85 -18.02
N GLU A 84 -9.34 33.09 -18.78
CA GLU A 84 -9.69 33.42 -20.17
C GLU A 84 -10.44 34.75 -20.27
N GLU A 85 -11.44 34.98 -19.42
CA GLU A 85 -12.21 36.24 -19.39
C GLU A 85 -11.31 37.45 -19.08
N ILE A 86 -10.37 37.33 -18.13
CA ILE A 86 -9.40 38.40 -17.80
C ILE A 86 -8.47 38.68 -18.99
N LYS A 87 -8.02 37.62 -19.68
CA LYS A 87 -7.14 37.71 -20.85
C LYS A 87 -7.86 38.35 -22.05
N GLU A 88 -9.09 37.93 -22.34
CA GLU A 88 -9.89 38.48 -23.45
C GLU A 88 -10.32 39.93 -23.20
N ALA A 89 -10.72 40.24 -21.97
CA ALA A 89 -11.13 41.59 -21.60
C ALA A 89 -9.97 42.60 -21.58
N ASN A 90 -8.71 42.13 -21.70
CA ASN A 90 -7.49 42.93 -21.63
C ASN A 90 -7.48 43.85 -20.39
N VAL A 91 -8.08 43.40 -19.29
CA VAL A 91 -8.14 44.16 -18.02
C VAL A 91 -6.76 44.24 -17.40
N ILE A 92 -5.97 43.18 -17.58
CA ILE A 92 -4.60 43.06 -17.11
C ILE A 92 -3.73 42.71 -18.33
N ASP A 93 -2.93 43.67 -18.78
CA ASP A 93 -2.03 43.48 -19.92
C ASP A 93 -0.78 42.67 -19.52
N GLY A 94 -0.26 41.89 -20.47
CA GLY A 94 0.93 41.05 -20.28
C GLY A 94 0.67 39.69 -19.60
N ILE A 95 -0.53 39.13 -19.69
CA ILE A 95 -0.82 37.73 -19.31
C ILE A 95 -0.65 36.81 -20.53
N TYR A 96 0.26 35.84 -20.45
CA TYR A 96 0.48 34.88 -21.54
C TYR A 96 -0.44 33.65 -21.42
N GLY A 97 -0.63 33.12 -20.21
CA GLY A 97 -1.47 31.93 -19.94
C GLY A 97 -0.77 30.94 -19.02
N ARG A 98 -1.31 29.72 -18.89
CA ARG A 98 -0.65 28.62 -18.15
C ARG A 98 0.55 28.11 -18.94
N MET A 99 1.63 27.75 -18.24
CA MET A 99 2.88 27.32 -18.86
C MET A 99 2.70 26.08 -19.77
N ASP A 100 1.87 25.12 -19.36
CA ASP A 100 1.56 23.93 -20.17
C ASP A 100 0.95 24.26 -21.54
N ASP A 101 0.18 25.34 -21.65
CA ASP A 101 -0.46 25.75 -22.90
C ASP A 101 0.48 26.51 -23.85
N LEU A 102 1.68 26.87 -23.39
CA LEU A 102 2.65 27.66 -24.16
C LEU A 102 3.60 26.82 -25.01
N GLY A 103 3.53 25.50 -24.90
CA GLY A 103 4.41 24.57 -25.61
C GLY A 103 3.70 23.28 -25.97
N ALA A 104 4.35 22.48 -26.81
CA ALA A 104 3.91 21.12 -27.11
C ALA A 104 5.07 20.15 -26.88
N ILE A 105 4.75 19.01 -26.28
CA ILE A 105 5.71 17.93 -26.00
C ILE A 105 5.26 16.68 -26.74
N ASP A 106 6.22 15.86 -27.17
CA ASP A 106 5.93 14.56 -27.75
C ASP A 106 5.21 13.67 -26.73
N ALA A 107 4.13 13.00 -27.14
CA ALA A 107 3.32 12.13 -26.29
C ALA A 107 4.15 11.03 -25.58
N LYS A 108 5.30 10.64 -26.14
CA LYS A 108 6.25 9.71 -25.51
C LYS A 108 6.79 10.23 -24.18
N TYR A 109 6.92 11.54 -24.01
CA TYR A 109 7.51 12.17 -22.81
C TYR A 109 6.48 12.92 -21.95
N ASP A 110 5.25 13.09 -22.44
CA ASP A 110 4.18 13.85 -21.77
C ASP A 110 4.00 13.51 -20.28
N VAL A 111 3.76 12.22 -19.98
CA VAL A 111 3.59 11.74 -18.60
C VAL A 111 4.85 11.98 -17.75
N SER A 112 6.04 11.78 -18.31
CA SER A 112 7.29 11.95 -17.56
C SER A 112 7.60 13.41 -17.23
N ILE A 113 7.21 14.35 -18.09
CA ILE A 113 7.44 15.78 -17.88
C ILE A 113 6.38 16.36 -16.93
N SER A 114 5.10 16.07 -17.16
CA SER A 114 4.00 16.52 -16.30
C SER A 114 4.14 16.04 -14.85
N THR A 115 4.64 14.83 -14.63
CA THR A 115 4.90 14.30 -13.28
C THR A 115 6.16 14.85 -12.63
N ALA A 116 7.16 15.26 -13.40
CA ALA A 116 8.43 15.76 -12.87
C ALA A 116 8.40 17.25 -12.50
N CYS A 117 7.51 18.04 -13.11
CA CYS A 117 7.50 19.49 -12.98
C CYS A 117 6.14 20.04 -12.53
N ALA A 118 6.05 20.38 -11.25
CA ALA A 118 4.86 21.05 -10.70
C ALA A 118 4.69 22.51 -11.16
N GLY A 119 5.71 23.11 -11.80
CA GLY A 119 5.67 24.49 -12.29
C GLY A 119 4.92 24.67 -13.61
N LEU A 120 4.46 23.58 -14.22
CA LEU A 120 3.69 23.61 -15.46
C LEU A 120 2.30 24.23 -15.30
N ASP A 121 1.77 24.20 -14.08
CA ASP A 121 0.52 24.87 -13.71
C ASP A 121 0.67 26.39 -13.48
N TYR A 122 1.88 26.95 -13.60
CA TYR A 122 2.09 28.38 -13.35
C TYR A 122 1.53 29.25 -14.46
N ILE A 123 0.95 30.39 -14.06
CA ILE A 123 0.56 31.45 -14.98
C ILE A 123 1.78 32.29 -15.32
N VAL A 124 2.06 32.42 -16.61
CA VAL A 124 3.17 33.21 -17.15
C VAL A 124 2.67 34.63 -17.44
N VAL A 125 3.38 35.61 -16.89
CA VAL A 125 3.11 37.04 -17.09
C VAL A 125 4.38 37.80 -17.44
N GLU A 126 4.24 38.95 -18.10
CA GLU A 126 5.36 39.76 -18.58
C GLU A 126 6.12 40.48 -17.46
N THR A 127 5.40 41.04 -16.47
CA THR A 127 6.00 41.83 -15.41
C THR A 127 5.50 41.42 -14.03
N THR A 128 6.29 41.72 -12.99
CA THR A 128 5.88 41.50 -11.60
C THR A 128 4.73 42.43 -11.17
N ALA A 129 4.51 43.54 -11.88
CA ALA A 129 3.36 44.40 -11.67
C ALA A 129 2.06 43.73 -12.12
N THR A 130 2.11 42.99 -13.23
CA THR A 130 1.02 42.16 -13.76
C THR A 130 0.69 40.97 -12.86
N ALA A 131 1.69 40.38 -12.20
CA ALA A 131 1.50 39.23 -11.31
C ALA A 131 0.71 39.58 -10.02
N LYS A 132 0.97 40.75 -9.43
CA LYS A 132 0.38 41.17 -8.15
C LYS A 132 -1.15 41.10 -8.07
N PRO A 133 -1.93 41.57 -9.05
CA PRO A 133 -3.38 41.50 -9.00
C PRO A 133 -3.96 40.08 -9.19
N LEU A 134 -3.14 39.09 -9.56
CA LEU A 134 -3.57 37.69 -9.77
C LEU A 134 -3.38 36.81 -8.52
N VAL A 135 -2.75 37.33 -7.45
CA VAL A 135 -2.44 36.64 -6.20
C VAL A 135 -3.28 37.22 -5.06
#